data_AF-A0A8C2YLX8-F1
#
_entry.id   AF-A0A8C2YLX8-F1
#
_cell.length_a   1.000
_cell.length_b   1.000
_cell.length_c   1.000
_cell.angle_alpha   90.00
_cell.angle_beta   90.00
_cell.angle_gamma   90.00
#
_symmetry.space_group_name_H-M   'P 1'
#
loop_
_entity.id
_entity.type
_entity.pdbx_description
1 polymer ?
#
loop_
_entity_poly.entity_id
_entity_poly.type
_entity_poly.pdbx_seq_one_letter_code
_entity_poly.pdbx_strand_id
1 'polypeptide(L)'
;MTSPAPLVASISHQLVALQTLQLLQQEWGWGDGPRAPGNPRDPDHVPTAAPSSSGPMRALLRPEREDGGRDTGATNGDVQEQACSPEAEEVRGAEGGAELLPFAPDRGPCTLARMAMRSALARVVDSTSELVNVEQTLLGPLQQERSFPIHLKDSVEFRNICSHLALQIEGQQFDRDLNAAHQCLKTIVKKLIQSLANLPSDAHMVACASLRQILQNLPDT
;
A
#
# COMPACT_ATOMS: atom_id res chain seq x y z
N MET A 1 24.66 -23.61 -30.67
CA MET A 1 24.74 -22.34 -29.92
C MET A 1 23.39 -22.12 -29.27
N THR A 2 23.29 -22.28 -27.96
CA THR A 2 22.04 -22.04 -27.24
C THR A 2 21.84 -20.52 -27.13
N SER A 3 20.73 -20.01 -27.63
CA SER A 3 20.46 -18.57 -27.63
C SER A 3 20.24 -18.05 -26.20
N PRO A 4 20.76 -16.87 -25.82
CA PRO A 4 20.45 -16.22 -24.55
C PRO A 4 18.98 -15.73 -24.46
N ALA A 5 18.17 -15.95 -25.51
CA ALA A 5 16.78 -15.51 -25.60
C ALA A 5 15.90 -15.83 -24.37
N PRO A 6 15.99 -17.00 -23.70
CA PRO A 6 15.16 -17.27 -22.53
C PRO A 6 15.47 -16.38 -21.33
N LEU A 7 16.75 -16.05 -21.11
CA LEU A 7 17.16 -15.15 -20.03
C LEU A 7 16.75 -13.71 -20.33
N VAL A 8 16.96 -13.25 -21.57
CA VAL A 8 16.55 -11.90 -22.01
C VAL A 8 15.03 -11.72 -21.88
N ALA A 9 14.25 -12.74 -22.23
CA ALA A 9 12.80 -12.74 -22.05
C ALA A 9 12.40 -12.71 -20.56
N SER A 10 13.10 -13.46 -19.70
CA SER A 10 12.89 -13.42 -18.24
C SER A 10 13.11 -12.01 -17.69
N ILE A 11 14.28 -11.42 -17.99
CA ILE A 11 14.65 -10.06 -17.57
C ILE A 11 13.60 -9.05 -18.03
N SER A 12 13.13 -9.17 -19.28
CA SER A 12 12.11 -8.27 -19.83
C SER A 12 10.80 -8.33 -19.03
N HIS A 13 10.35 -9.54 -18.66
CA HIS A 13 9.15 -9.69 -17.83
C HIS A 13 9.34 -9.16 -16.41
N GLN A 14 10.50 -9.39 -15.81
CA GLN A 14 10.81 -8.87 -14.48
C GLN A 14 10.94 -7.35 -14.46
N LEU A 15 11.50 -6.73 -15.50
CA LEU A 15 11.55 -5.28 -15.66
C LEU A 15 10.16 -4.65 -15.75
N VAL A 16 9.28 -5.24 -16.55
CA VAL A 16 7.87 -4.78 -16.63
C VAL A 16 7.19 -4.94 -15.27
N ALA A 17 7.36 -6.08 -14.61
CA ALA A 17 6.82 -6.32 -13.27
C ALA A 17 7.34 -5.28 -12.25
N LEU A 18 8.65 -5.00 -12.26
CA LEU A 18 9.28 -4.01 -11.41
C LEU A 18 8.71 -2.60 -11.66
N GLN A 19 8.58 -2.19 -12.92
CA GLN A 19 7.97 -0.91 -13.29
C GLN A 19 6.54 -0.81 -12.78
N THR A 20 5.74 -1.87 -12.94
CA THR A 20 4.38 -1.94 -12.41
C THR A 20 4.36 -1.78 -10.89
N LEU A 21 5.22 -2.50 -10.16
CA LEU A 21 5.30 -2.41 -8.71
C LEU A 21 5.81 -1.04 -8.22
N GLN A 22 6.75 -0.42 -8.93
CA GLN A 22 7.24 0.92 -8.62
C GLN A 22 6.17 1.99 -8.84
N LEU A 23 5.40 1.87 -9.93
CA LEU A 23 4.26 2.76 -10.18
C LEU A 23 3.20 2.58 -9.08
N LEU A 24 2.89 1.34 -8.73
CA LEU A 24 1.98 1.01 -7.63
C LEU A 24 2.45 1.64 -6.30
N GLN A 25 3.74 1.58 -6.01
CA GLN A 25 4.35 2.21 -4.85
C GLN A 25 4.32 3.75 -4.91
N GLN A 26 4.23 4.37 -6.08
CA GLN A 26 4.07 5.82 -6.22
C GLN A 26 2.61 6.25 -6.09
N GLU A 27 1.69 5.56 -6.76
CA GLU A 27 0.25 5.87 -6.77
C GLU A 27 -0.39 5.73 -5.39
N TRP A 28 0.05 4.75 -4.61
CA TRP A 28 -0.39 4.58 -3.23
C TRP A 28 0.17 5.67 -2.29
N GLY A 29 0.93 6.64 -2.81
CA GLY A 29 1.25 7.87 -2.12
C GLY A 29 1.95 7.63 -0.78
N TRP A 30 2.88 6.68 -0.71
CA TRP A 30 3.59 6.30 0.51
C TRP A 30 4.66 7.33 0.94
N GLY A 31 4.62 8.56 0.42
CA GLY A 31 5.52 9.63 0.77
C GLY A 31 5.35 10.08 2.22
N ASP A 32 6.19 9.56 3.11
CA ASP A 32 6.73 10.32 4.23
C ASP A 32 7.93 11.14 3.71
N GLY A 33 7.65 12.15 2.91
CA GLY A 33 8.61 13.22 2.62
C GLY A 33 8.13 14.47 3.35
N PRO A 34 9.02 15.24 4.02
CA PRO A 34 8.61 16.52 4.58
C PRO A 34 7.99 17.33 3.45
N ARG A 35 6.70 17.64 3.60
CA ARG A 35 5.97 18.51 2.68
C ARG A 35 6.80 19.78 2.52
N ALA A 36 7.27 20.06 1.31
CA ALA A 36 7.94 21.31 1.01
C ALA A 36 7.10 22.46 1.60
N PRO A 37 7.70 23.41 2.35
CA PRO A 37 6.94 24.45 2.99
C PRO A 37 6.18 25.21 1.91
N GLY A 38 4.88 25.37 2.14
CA GLY A 38 3.96 25.99 1.23
C GLY A 38 4.49 27.33 0.74
N ASN A 39 4.29 27.54 -0.56
CA ASN A 39 4.40 28.84 -1.20
C ASN A 39 3.66 29.89 -0.34
N PRO A 40 4.32 30.94 0.19
CA PRO A 40 3.62 31.98 0.92
C PRO A 40 2.76 32.74 -0.08
N ARG A 41 1.44 32.49 -0.04
CA ARG A 41 0.49 33.46 -0.56
C ARG A 41 0.61 34.71 0.30
N ASP A 42 1.13 35.73 -0.35
CA ASP A 42 1.06 37.14 -0.01
C ASP A 42 -0.27 37.52 0.67
N PRO A 43 -0.22 38.18 1.83
CA PRO A 43 -1.34 38.97 2.30
C PRO A 43 -0.92 40.44 2.47
N ASP A 44 -1.20 41.22 1.43
CA ASP A 44 -1.44 42.66 1.51
C ASP A 44 -2.69 42.91 2.37
N HIS A 45 -2.52 43.03 3.69
CA HIS A 45 -3.53 43.65 4.54
C HIS A 45 -2.87 44.51 5.62
N VAL A 46 -2.86 45.82 5.34
CA VAL A 46 -2.50 46.90 6.27
C VAL A 46 -3.45 46.90 7.48
N PRO A 47 -2.94 46.85 8.72
CA PRO A 47 -3.75 47.18 9.89
C PRO A 47 -3.44 48.61 10.36
N THR A 48 -4.44 49.48 10.30
CA THR A 48 -4.43 50.78 10.98
C THR A 48 -5.12 50.68 12.34
N ALA A 49 -4.40 51.23 13.33
CA ALA A 49 -4.85 51.77 14.62
C ALA A 49 -5.31 50.83 15.75
N ALA A 50 -4.69 51.03 16.92
CA ALA A 50 -5.08 50.63 18.26
C ALA A 50 -5.95 51.76 18.92
N PRO A 51 -6.21 51.84 20.26
CA PRO A 51 -6.04 50.89 21.37
C PRO A 51 -7.20 50.87 22.43
N SER A 52 -7.05 49.99 23.44
CA SER A 52 -7.48 50.12 24.87
C SER A 52 -8.97 50.02 25.30
N SER A 53 -9.31 49.06 26.17
CA SER A 53 -9.54 49.31 27.63
C SER A 53 -10.26 48.17 28.40
N SER A 54 -9.83 47.99 29.65
CA SER A 54 -10.59 47.61 30.88
C SER A 54 -11.21 46.21 31.08
N GLY A 55 -10.80 45.51 32.17
CA GLY A 55 -11.50 44.33 32.77
C GLY A 55 -12.54 44.75 33.85
N PRO A 56 -12.74 44.03 34.99
CA PRO A 56 -12.92 42.58 35.27
C PRO A 56 -14.14 42.30 36.24
N MET A 57 -14.32 41.04 36.74
CA MET A 57 -15.15 40.52 37.90
C MET A 57 -16.28 39.54 37.50
N ARG A 58 -16.75 38.52 38.28
CA ARG A 58 -16.36 37.78 39.51
C ARG A 58 -17.36 36.60 39.68
N ALA A 59 -16.90 35.51 40.30
CA ALA A 59 -17.52 34.69 41.38
C ALA A 59 -18.88 33.94 41.24
N LEU A 60 -18.77 32.61 41.36
CA LEU A 60 -19.34 31.67 42.36
C LEU A 60 -20.84 31.67 42.79
N LEU A 61 -21.36 30.42 42.83
CA LEU A 61 -22.28 29.77 43.81
C LEU A 61 -23.75 29.47 43.43
N ARG A 62 -24.02 28.15 43.46
CA ARG A 62 -25.27 27.37 43.61
C ARG A 62 -25.95 27.68 44.97
N PRO A 63 -27.28 27.45 45.19
CA PRO A 63 -27.83 26.16 45.70
C PRO A 63 -29.23 25.79 45.08
N GLU A 64 -29.54 24.52 44.79
CA GLU A 64 -30.24 23.52 45.65
C GLU A 64 -31.79 23.56 45.58
N ARG A 65 -32.41 22.42 45.22
CA ARG A 65 -33.71 21.95 45.75
C ARG A 65 -33.91 20.45 45.45
N GLU A 66 -34.28 19.73 46.50
CA GLU A 66 -34.66 18.31 46.60
C GLU A 66 -36.10 18.03 46.15
N ASP A 67 -36.35 16.74 45.88
CA ASP A 67 -37.53 15.88 46.21
C ASP A 67 -37.74 14.93 45.01
N GLY A 68 -37.84 13.60 45.06
CA GLY A 68 -38.08 12.61 46.11
C GLY A 68 -38.91 11.50 45.43
N GLY A 69 -38.54 10.20 45.51
CA GLY A 69 -39.45 9.12 45.06
C GLY A 69 -38.82 7.82 44.54
N ARG A 70 -39.19 6.70 45.15
CA ARG A 70 -38.69 5.31 45.09
C ARG A 70 -39.03 4.47 43.86
N ASP A 71 -38.16 3.46 43.65
CA ASP A 71 -38.36 2.03 43.29
C ASP A 71 -39.50 1.62 42.33
N THR A 72 -39.17 0.86 41.28
CA THR A 72 -39.26 -0.64 41.23
C THR A 72 -39.20 -1.15 39.77
N GLY A 73 -38.35 -2.13 39.50
CA GLY A 73 -38.71 -3.35 38.75
C GLY A 73 -38.86 -3.32 37.21
N ALA A 74 -37.83 -3.87 36.54
CA ALA A 74 -37.90 -4.98 35.56
C ALA A 74 -39.11 -5.10 34.62
N THR A 75 -38.87 -5.13 33.31
CA THR A 75 -38.63 -6.36 32.49
C THR A 75 -38.86 -6.02 31.02
N ASN A 76 -37.93 -6.49 30.17
CA ASN A 76 -37.99 -6.44 28.71
C ASN A 76 -39.14 -7.29 28.14
N GLY A 77 -39.67 -6.91 26.97
CA GLY A 77 -40.61 -7.75 26.22
C GLY A 77 -41.26 -7.02 25.04
N ASP A 78 -40.51 -6.98 23.94
CA ASP A 78 -40.97 -7.08 22.55
C ASP A 78 -42.03 -6.11 21.99
N VAL A 79 -41.55 -5.26 21.08
CA VAL A 79 -42.32 -4.33 20.26
C VAL A 79 -42.28 -4.79 18.79
N GLN A 80 -43.47 -4.71 18.18
CA GLN A 80 -43.80 -4.50 16.76
C GLN A 80 -43.85 -5.68 15.78
N GLU A 81 -45.07 -6.17 15.62
CA GLU A 81 -45.69 -6.44 14.32
C GLU A 81 -46.07 -5.14 13.57
N GLN A 82 -45.90 -5.21 12.25
CA GLN A 82 -46.72 -4.60 11.18
C GLN A 82 -46.71 -3.07 10.91
N ALA A 83 -46.17 -2.79 9.71
CA ALA A 83 -46.83 -2.13 8.58
C ALA A 83 -46.87 -0.59 8.45
N CYS A 84 -46.55 -0.20 7.20
CA CYS A 84 -46.96 0.97 6.41
C CYS A 84 -46.69 2.41 6.91
N SER A 85 -45.79 3.08 6.19
CA SER A 85 -45.82 4.53 5.89
C SER A 85 -47.14 4.90 5.16
N PRO A 86 -47.58 6.20 5.12
CA PRO A 86 -46.87 7.26 4.38
C PRO A 86 -46.99 8.72 4.90
N GLU A 87 -46.15 9.56 4.28
CA GLU A 87 -46.33 10.99 3.92
C GLU A 87 -46.50 12.08 5.01
N ALA A 88 -45.50 12.97 5.07
CA ALA A 88 -45.71 14.41 5.25
C ALA A 88 -44.64 15.19 4.48
N GLU A 89 -45.08 15.96 3.48
CA GLU A 89 -44.29 17.00 2.84
C GLU A 89 -44.01 18.14 3.82
N GLU A 90 -42.77 18.66 3.83
CA GLU A 90 -42.51 20.03 4.23
C GLU A 90 -41.52 20.67 3.24
N VAL A 91 -41.95 21.80 2.68
CA VAL A 91 -41.27 22.61 1.68
C VAL A 91 -40.57 23.80 2.35
N ARG A 92 -39.41 24.19 1.78
CA ARG A 92 -38.55 25.40 1.97
C ARG A 92 -37.25 25.06 2.70
N GLY A 93 -36.06 25.43 2.24
CA GLY A 93 -35.63 26.28 1.14
C GLY A 93 -34.15 26.65 1.37
N ALA A 94 -33.52 27.21 0.33
CA ALA A 94 -32.26 27.97 0.34
C ALA A 94 -30.92 27.20 0.28
N GLU A 95 -30.26 27.43 -0.86
CA GLU A 95 -28.83 27.76 -1.03
C GLU A 95 -27.75 26.70 -0.77
N GLY A 96 -26.86 26.56 -1.77
CA GLY A 96 -25.52 26.04 -1.55
C GLY A 96 -24.98 25.22 -2.70
N GLY A 97 -24.49 25.88 -3.74
CA GLY A 97 -23.62 25.23 -4.72
C GLY A 97 -22.37 24.68 -4.04
N ALA A 98 -22.13 23.40 -4.23
CA ALA A 98 -20.80 22.83 -4.27
C ALA A 98 -20.87 21.70 -5.28
N GLU A 99 -20.23 21.92 -6.43
CA GLU A 99 -19.91 20.85 -7.36
C GLU A 99 -19.36 19.66 -6.59
N LEU A 100 -19.87 18.47 -6.91
CA LEU A 100 -19.32 17.20 -6.43
C LEU A 100 -17.90 17.05 -6.97
N LEU A 101 -16.94 17.66 -6.29
CA LEU A 101 -15.54 17.31 -6.44
C LEU A 101 -15.39 15.85 -6.02
N PRO A 102 -14.72 15.00 -6.81
CA PRO A 102 -14.33 13.68 -6.35
C PRO A 102 -13.54 13.85 -5.05
N PHE A 103 -14.09 13.31 -3.96
CA PHE A 103 -13.46 13.27 -2.66
C PHE A 103 -12.00 12.82 -2.83
N ALA A 104 -11.06 13.69 -2.44
CA ALA A 104 -9.71 13.24 -2.17
C ALA A 104 -9.80 12.10 -1.16
N PRO A 105 -9.09 10.97 -1.32
CA PRO A 105 -9.18 9.86 -0.38
C PRO A 105 -8.87 10.39 1.01
N ASP A 106 -9.87 10.35 1.89
CA ASP A 106 -9.70 10.68 3.30
C ASP A 106 -8.63 9.75 3.86
N ARG A 107 -7.47 10.33 4.18
CA ARG A 107 -6.27 9.61 4.59
C ARG A 107 -6.45 9.17 6.04
N GLY A 108 -7.30 8.18 6.23
CA GLY A 108 -7.57 7.59 7.53
C GLY A 108 -6.28 7.02 8.17
N PRO A 109 -6.26 6.86 9.50
CA PRO A 109 -5.08 6.40 10.23
C PRO A 109 -4.54 5.08 9.64
N CYS A 110 -3.23 5.05 9.39
CA CYS A 110 -2.54 3.87 8.89
C CYS A 110 -2.64 2.74 9.94
N THR A 111 -3.37 1.69 9.60
CA THR A 111 -3.44 0.49 10.46
C THR A 111 -2.12 -0.28 10.38
N LEU A 112 -1.80 -1.07 11.42
CA LEU A 112 -0.63 -1.96 11.41
C LEU A 112 -0.63 -2.89 10.18
N ALA A 113 -1.81 -3.37 9.77
CA ALA A 113 -1.99 -4.16 8.56
C ALA A 113 -1.57 -3.40 7.29
N ARG A 114 -1.95 -2.12 7.16
CA ARG A 114 -1.52 -1.27 6.05
C ARG A 114 -0.01 -1.03 6.05
N MET A 115 0.60 -0.85 7.22
CA MET A 115 2.07 -0.75 7.34
C MET A 115 2.77 -2.06 6.99
N ALA A 116 2.22 -3.20 7.38
CA ALA A 116 2.75 -4.51 7.04
C ALA A 116 2.68 -4.76 5.53
N MET A 117 1.55 -4.42 4.89
CA MET A 117 1.41 -4.45 3.43
C MET A 117 2.43 -3.53 2.75
N ARG A 118 2.70 -2.33 3.30
CA ARG A 118 3.76 -1.43 2.81
C ARG A 118 5.10 -2.11 2.75
N SER A 119 5.49 -2.66 3.89
CA SER A 119 6.80 -3.27 4.08
C SER A 119 6.93 -4.50 3.19
N ALA A 120 5.86 -5.29 3.07
CA ALA A 120 5.80 -6.44 2.18
C ALA A 120 5.95 -6.02 0.71
N LEU A 121 5.19 -5.04 0.22
CA LEU A 121 5.32 -4.53 -1.15
C LEU A 121 6.72 -3.97 -1.44
N ALA A 122 7.27 -3.18 -0.52
CA ALA A 122 8.62 -2.63 -0.65
C ALA A 122 9.66 -3.75 -0.77
N ARG A 123 9.57 -4.81 0.05
CA ARG A 123 10.46 -5.98 -0.07
C ARG A 123 10.33 -6.70 -1.40
N VAL A 124 9.13 -6.81 -1.99
CA VAL A 124 8.96 -7.38 -3.34
C VAL A 124 9.65 -6.50 -4.37
N VAL A 125 9.47 -5.18 -4.30
CA VAL A 125 10.15 -4.22 -5.20
C VAL A 125 11.66 -4.37 -5.11
N ASP A 126 12.20 -4.34 -3.88
CA ASP A 126 13.64 -4.43 -3.63
C ASP A 126 14.19 -5.77 -4.12
N SER A 127 13.54 -6.88 -3.76
CA SER A 127 13.95 -8.23 -4.17
C SER A 127 13.86 -8.43 -5.68
N THR A 128 12.86 -7.83 -6.34
CA THR A 128 12.72 -7.89 -7.81
C THR A 128 13.81 -7.06 -8.49
N SER A 129 14.13 -5.89 -7.94
CA SER A 129 15.23 -5.04 -8.41
C SER A 129 16.58 -5.74 -8.28
N GLU A 130 16.86 -6.33 -7.12
CA GLU A 130 18.05 -7.15 -6.87
C GLU A 130 18.12 -8.34 -7.83
N LEU A 131 16.98 -9.02 -8.06
CA LEU A 131 16.92 -10.14 -8.99
C LEU A 131 17.26 -9.68 -10.41
N VAL A 132 16.63 -8.63 -10.92
CA VAL A 132 16.93 -8.08 -12.26
C VAL A 132 18.41 -7.71 -12.38
N ASN A 133 18.99 -7.09 -11.34
CA ASN A 133 20.41 -6.75 -11.33
C ASN A 133 21.30 -8.00 -11.37
N VAL A 134 20.99 -9.04 -10.59
CA VAL A 134 21.71 -10.33 -10.62
C VAL A 134 21.55 -11.01 -11.98
N GLU A 135 20.35 -11.00 -12.56
CA GLU A 135 20.10 -11.58 -13.88
C GLU A 135 20.92 -10.88 -14.98
N GLN A 136 21.05 -9.56 -14.92
CA GLN A 136 21.81 -8.79 -15.90
C GLN A 136 23.32 -8.88 -15.71
N THR A 137 23.80 -8.74 -14.47
CA THR A 137 25.24 -8.58 -14.17
C THR A 137 25.95 -9.91 -13.96
N LEU A 138 25.28 -10.90 -13.37
CA LEU A 138 25.88 -12.19 -13.05
C LEU A 138 25.37 -13.29 -13.98
N LEU A 139 24.05 -13.42 -14.17
CA LEU A 139 23.49 -14.50 -14.98
C LEU A 139 23.65 -14.27 -16.47
N GLY A 140 23.64 -13.02 -16.93
CA GLY A 140 23.85 -12.62 -18.32
C GLY A 140 25.16 -13.17 -18.89
N PRO A 141 26.31 -12.85 -18.29
CA PRO A 141 27.61 -13.41 -18.68
C PRO A 141 27.65 -14.94 -18.57
N LEU A 142 27.13 -15.50 -17.47
CA LEU A 142 27.12 -16.95 -17.26
C LEU A 142 26.33 -17.69 -18.35
N GLN A 143 25.20 -17.15 -18.79
CA GLN A 143 24.37 -17.73 -19.85
C GLN A 143 25.08 -17.69 -21.22
N GLN A 144 25.96 -16.70 -21.46
CA GLN A 144 26.79 -16.62 -22.66
C GLN A 144 27.91 -17.67 -22.64
N GLU A 145 28.55 -17.86 -21.48
CA GLU A 145 29.58 -18.89 -21.29
C GLU A 145 28.98 -20.30 -21.36
N ARG A 146 27.85 -20.51 -20.68
CA ARG A 146 27.20 -21.80 -20.58
C ARG A 146 25.70 -21.66 -20.37
N SER A 147 24.93 -22.19 -21.30
CA SER A 147 23.48 -22.16 -21.18
C SER A 147 22.98 -23.05 -20.04
N PHE A 148 22.16 -22.48 -19.17
CA PHE A 148 21.37 -23.21 -18.19
C PHE A 148 19.87 -22.96 -18.40
N PRO A 149 19.00 -23.86 -17.89
CA PRO A 149 17.56 -23.70 -18.05
C PRO A 149 17.04 -22.46 -17.31
N ILE A 150 16.21 -21.67 -18.00
CA ILE A 150 15.48 -20.53 -17.43
C ILE A 150 13.99 -20.85 -17.48
N HIS A 151 13.32 -20.80 -16.32
CA HIS A 151 11.89 -21.09 -16.22
C HIS A 151 11.05 -19.85 -16.53
N LEU A 152 10.97 -19.49 -17.82
CA LEU A 152 10.26 -18.29 -18.29
C LEU A 152 8.79 -18.21 -17.83
N LYS A 153 8.13 -19.36 -17.66
CA LYS A 153 6.74 -19.44 -17.19
C LYS A 153 6.55 -18.69 -15.87
N ASP A 154 7.49 -18.85 -14.94
CA ASP A 154 7.39 -18.24 -13.62
C ASP A 154 7.55 -16.71 -13.72
N SER A 155 8.46 -16.21 -14.59
CA SER A 155 8.62 -14.76 -14.83
C SER A 155 7.39 -14.13 -15.48
N VAL A 156 6.69 -14.86 -16.37
CA VAL A 156 5.40 -14.42 -16.95
C VAL A 156 4.32 -14.38 -15.89
N GLU A 157 4.23 -15.41 -15.06
CA GLU A 157 3.26 -15.51 -13.96
C GLU A 157 3.47 -14.38 -12.96
N PHE A 158 4.71 -14.12 -12.56
CA PHE A 158 5.07 -13.00 -11.69
C PHE A 158 4.60 -11.66 -12.25
N ARG A 159 4.89 -11.37 -13.54
CA ARG A 159 4.42 -10.15 -14.21
C ARG A 159 2.90 -10.02 -14.19
N ASN A 160 2.17 -11.11 -14.43
CA ASN A 160 0.71 -11.10 -14.41
C ASN A 160 0.17 -10.82 -13.00
N ILE A 161 0.77 -11.42 -11.97
CA ILE A 161 0.43 -11.14 -10.57
C ILE A 161 0.68 -9.66 -10.24
N CYS A 162 1.81 -9.09 -10.64
CA CYS A 162 2.09 -7.65 -10.46
C CYS A 162 1.08 -6.76 -11.20
N SER A 163 0.62 -7.19 -12.38
CA SER A 163 -0.43 -6.50 -13.12
C SER A 163 -1.76 -6.53 -12.36
N HIS A 164 -2.12 -7.67 -11.75
CA HIS A 164 -3.29 -7.76 -10.88
C HIS A 164 -3.16 -6.86 -9.65
N LEU A 165 -2.01 -6.85 -8.98
CA LEU A 165 -1.72 -5.96 -7.86
C LEU A 165 -1.98 -4.49 -8.22
N ALA A 166 -1.62 -4.06 -9.43
CA ALA A 166 -1.85 -2.69 -9.89
C ALA A 166 -3.32 -2.34 -10.15
N LEU A 167 -4.17 -3.34 -10.41
CA LEU A 167 -5.61 -3.13 -10.60
C LEU A 167 -6.38 -3.13 -9.26
N GLN A 168 -5.76 -3.58 -8.17
CA GLN A 168 -6.39 -3.64 -6.84
C GLN A 168 -6.03 -2.41 -6.01
N ILE A 169 -7.04 -1.72 -5.48
CA ILE A 169 -6.85 -0.47 -4.73
C ILE A 169 -6.60 -0.71 -3.24
N GLU A 170 -7.18 -1.77 -2.64
CA GLU A 170 -6.91 -2.27 -1.28
C GLU A 170 -7.79 -3.50 -0.99
N GLY A 171 -7.46 -4.31 0.03
CA GLY A 171 -8.33 -5.38 0.54
C GLY A 171 -7.74 -6.79 0.50
N GLN A 172 -8.56 -7.80 0.82
CA GLN A 172 -8.11 -9.19 0.94
C GLN A 172 -7.53 -9.73 -0.38
N GLN A 173 -8.01 -9.26 -1.54
CA GLN A 173 -7.49 -9.69 -2.83
C GLN A 173 -6.07 -9.16 -3.07
N PHE A 174 -5.80 -7.90 -2.69
CA PHE A 174 -4.45 -7.33 -2.76
C PHE A 174 -3.46 -8.13 -1.90
N ASP A 175 -3.84 -8.48 -0.67
CA ASP A 175 -2.99 -9.28 0.22
C ASP A 175 -2.71 -10.69 -0.35
N ARG A 176 -3.72 -11.31 -0.96
CA ARG A 176 -3.56 -12.60 -1.66
C ARG A 176 -2.60 -12.50 -2.83
N ASP A 177 -2.77 -11.49 -3.68
CA ASP A 177 -1.91 -11.28 -4.85
C ASP A 177 -0.49 -10.88 -4.42
N LEU A 178 -0.33 -10.15 -3.31
CA LEU A 178 0.98 -9.78 -2.77
C LEU A 178 1.71 -11.01 -2.20
N ASN A 179 1.00 -11.88 -1.50
CA ASN A 179 1.55 -13.16 -1.05
C ASN A 179 1.88 -14.07 -2.24
N ALA A 180 1.04 -14.11 -3.27
CA ALA A 180 1.33 -14.85 -4.50
C ALA A 180 2.58 -14.31 -5.21
N ALA A 181 2.78 -12.98 -5.24
CA ALA A 181 3.97 -12.36 -5.81
C ALA A 181 5.24 -12.79 -5.05
N HIS A 182 5.20 -12.78 -3.71
CA HIS A 182 6.32 -13.26 -2.89
C HIS A 182 6.65 -14.73 -3.19
N GLN A 183 5.64 -15.61 -3.20
CA GLN A 183 5.86 -17.04 -3.44
C GLN A 183 6.33 -17.33 -4.87
N CYS A 184 5.82 -16.59 -5.85
CA CYS A 184 6.27 -16.68 -7.24
C CYS A 184 7.74 -16.24 -7.36
N LEU A 185 8.11 -15.10 -6.77
CA LEU A 185 9.50 -14.61 -6.76
C LEU A 185 10.44 -15.60 -6.05
N LYS A 186 10.03 -16.14 -4.90
CA LYS A 186 10.74 -17.19 -4.17
C LYS A 186 10.98 -18.43 -5.05
N THR A 187 9.99 -18.81 -5.85
CA THR A 187 10.06 -19.94 -6.78
C THR A 187 11.03 -19.69 -7.92
N ILE A 188 11.00 -18.50 -8.53
CA ILE A 188 11.95 -18.07 -9.57
C ILE A 188 13.38 -18.20 -9.04
N VAL A 189 13.66 -17.57 -7.89
CA VAL A 189 14.99 -17.56 -7.28
C VAL A 189 15.47 -18.98 -6.95
N LYS A 190 14.61 -19.83 -6.36
CA LYS A 190 14.95 -21.24 -6.07
C LYS A 190 15.30 -22.03 -7.33
N LYS A 191 14.52 -21.87 -8.41
CA LYS A 191 14.76 -22.54 -9.68
C LYS A 191 16.04 -22.05 -10.36
N LEU A 192 16.37 -20.76 -10.24
CA LEU A 192 17.65 -20.23 -10.71
C LEU A 192 18.83 -20.84 -9.92
N ILE A 193 18.76 -20.89 -8.59
CA ILE A 193 19.78 -21.54 -7.75
C ILE A 193 19.95 -23.02 -8.15
N GLN A 194 18.85 -23.75 -8.33
CA GLN A 194 18.88 -25.16 -8.73
C GLN A 194 19.50 -25.34 -10.13
N SER A 195 19.23 -24.42 -11.05
CA SER A 195 19.79 -24.45 -12.40
C SER A 195 21.30 -24.23 -12.39
N LEU A 196 21.79 -23.33 -11.53
CA LEU A 196 23.20 -23.06 -11.33
C LEU A 196 23.94 -24.14 -10.55
N ALA A 197 23.25 -24.89 -9.68
CA ALA A 197 23.85 -25.97 -8.87
C ALA A 197 24.48 -27.09 -9.72
N ASN A 198 24.04 -27.24 -10.98
CA ASN A 198 24.60 -28.22 -11.92
C ASN A 198 25.90 -27.74 -12.59
N LEU A 199 26.35 -26.50 -12.32
CA LEU A 199 27.46 -25.83 -13.02
C LEU A 199 28.43 -25.17 -12.03
N PRO A 200 29.29 -25.92 -11.32
CA PRO A 200 30.20 -25.33 -10.35
C PRO A 200 31.34 -24.56 -11.05
N SER A 201 31.31 -23.23 -10.98
CA SER A 201 32.47 -22.35 -11.21
C SER A 201 32.40 -21.18 -10.22
N ASP A 202 33.52 -20.49 -9.97
CA ASP A 202 33.59 -19.41 -8.98
C ASP A 202 32.55 -18.31 -9.24
N ALA A 203 32.33 -17.95 -10.51
CA ALA A 203 31.30 -16.98 -10.90
C ALA A 203 29.88 -17.48 -10.59
N HIS A 204 29.62 -18.79 -10.72
CA HIS A 204 28.34 -19.41 -10.36
C HIS A 204 28.13 -19.43 -8.85
N MET A 205 29.20 -19.59 -8.06
CA MET A 205 29.11 -19.53 -6.60
C MET A 205 28.72 -18.12 -6.13
N VAL A 206 29.30 -17.07 -6.74
CA VAL A 206 28.92 -15.67 -6.46
C VAL A 206 27.45 -15.44 -6.82
N ALA A 207 27.03 -15.85 -8.03
CA ALA A 207 25.63 -15.73 -8.44
C ALA A 207 24.67 -16.49 -7.50
N CYS A 208 25.03 -17.70 -7.07
CA CYS A 208 24.24 -18.47 -6.11
C CYS A 208 24.17 -17.81 -4.74
N ALA A 209 25.27 -17.21 -4.26
CA ALA A 209 25.29 -16.47 -3.00
C ALA A 209 24.37 -15.24 -3.07
N SER A 210 24.43 -14.47 -4.16
CA SER A 210 23.54 -13.33 -4.39
C SER A 210 22.06 -13.76 -4.48
N LEU A 211 21.74 -14.83 -5.20
CA LEU A 211 20.37 -15.36 -5.26
C LEU A 211 19.87 -15.85 -3.90
N ARG A 212 20.73 -16.49 -3.10
CA ARG A 212 20.40 -16.89 -1.72
C ARG A 212 20.18 -15.69 -0.81
N GLN A 213 20.88 -14.57 -1.04
CA GLN A 213 20.64 -13.33 -0.31
C GLN A 213 19.25 -12.77 -0.61
N ILE A 214 18.88 -12.71 -1.90
CA ILE A 214 17.52 -12.30 -2.31
C ILE A 214 16.46 -13.21 -1.66
N LEU A 215 16.70 -14.52 -1.64
CA LEU A 215 15.79 -15.49 -1.03
C LEU A 215 15.58 -15.25 0.47
N GLN A 216 16.61 -14.78 1.19
CA GLN A 216 16.53 -14.47 2.62
C GLN A 216 15.80 -13.16 2.91
N ASN A 217 15.78 -12.23 1.95
CA ASN A 217 15.04 -10.97 2.07
C ASN A 217 13.52 -11.17 1.92
N LEU A 218 13.09 -12.32 1.39
CA LEU A 218 11.68 -12.68 1.23
C LEU A 218 11.14 -13.36 2.50
N PRO A 219 10.02 -12.89 3.07
CA PRO A 219 9.45 -13.50 4.27
C PRO A 219 9.00 -14.96 4.03
N ASP A 220 9.11 -15.78 5.08
CA ASP A 220 8.47 -17.09 5.19
C ASP A 220 7.01 -16.91 5.64
N THR A 221 6.18 -16.26 4.82
CA THR A 221 4.73 -16.22 5.05
C THR A 221 4.06 -17.52 4.65
#